data_AF-A0A3B0U007-F1
#
_entry.id   AF-A0A3B0U007-F1
#
_cell.length_a   1.000
_cell.length_b   1.000
_cell.length_c   1.000
_cell.angle_alpha   90.00
_cell.angle_beta   90.00
_cell.angle_gamma   90.00
#
_symmetry.space_group_name_H-M   'P 1'
#
loop_
_entity.id
_entity.type
_entity.pdbx_description
1 polymer ?
#
loop_
_entity_poly.entity_id
_entity_poly.type
_entity_poly.pdbx_seq_one_letter_code
_entity_poly.pdbx_strand_id
1 'polypeptide(L)'
;MDFLLLKAFVAEKYSYFGDTRKQEIVRLVYEIGKKEKTNFQIILKELSAVSTKYDDLKSFLIQRRFPESSLNSHRNKFPLGKLDLNPQNKVVLHSTKISPKNIYIEEAVKQASLSKRIQKMFSRAQCRTISTYKEFVKSSDYQLKDYNDRLNHFFITHEKYDFFKTCPCSPHSVSCGYHIVNLGSGCAYECTYCYLPAYLNSPGIVLPANIEDFFDEFIH
;
A
#
# COMPACT_ATOMS: atom_id res chain seq x y z
N MET A 1 -18.64 2.08 13.26
CA MET A 1 -18.27 3.24 14.10
C MET A 1 -18.74 4.47 13.36
N ASP A 2 -19.78 5.10 13.87
CA ASP A 2 -20.68 5.90 13.05
C ASP A 2 -20.15 7.34 12.87
N PHE A 3 -19.69 7.63 11.66
CA PHE A 3 -19.21 8.94 11.25
C PHE A 3 -20.28 10.03 11.42
N LEU A 4 -21.56 9.66 11.36
CA LEU A 4 -22.68 10.58 11.57
C LEU A 4 -22.74 11.04 13.03
N LEU A 5 -22.49 10.14 13.99
CA LEU A 5 -22.44 10.49 15.41
C LEU A 5 -21.31 11.48 15.72
N LEU A 6 -20.13 11.30 15.11
CA LEU A 6 -19.02 12.25 15.26
C LEU A 6 -19.40 13.64 14.72
N LYS A 7 -20.02 13.70 13.53
CA LYS A 7 -20.50 14.96 12.94
C LYS A 7 -21.52 15.65 13.83
N ALA A 8 -22.53 14.91 14.30
CA ALA A 8 -23.57 15.44 15.18
C ALA A 8 -22.99 16.00 16.48
N PHE A 9 -22.10 15.25 17.13
CA PHE A 9 -21.45 15.68 18.36
C PHE A 9 -20.62 16.95 18.19
N VAL A 10 -19.83 17.05 17.11
CA VAL A 10 -19.03 18.26 16.85
C VAL A 10 -19.93 19.45 16.53
N ALA A 11 -21.03 19.24 15.80
CA ALA A 11 -22.00 20.28 15.49
C ALA A 11 -22.70 20.83 16.74
N GLU A 12 -23.03 19.97 17.69
CA GLU A 12 -23.66 20.33 18.97
C GLU A 12 -22.65 21.03 19.90
N LYS A 13 -21.52 20.39 20.20
CA LYS A 13 -20.54 20.87 21.18
C LYS A 13 -19.81 22.14 20.75
N TYR A 14 -19.57 22.29 19.44
CA TYR A 14 -18.87 23.44 18.87
C TYR A 14 -19.79 24.25 17.96
N SER A 15 -21.07 24.38 18.35
CA SER A 15 -22.12 25.08 17.58
C SER A 15 -21.73 26.49 17.14
N TYR A 16 -20.93 27.19 17.95
CA TYR A 16 -20.41 28.55 17.72
C TYR A 16 -19.31 28.65 16.65
N PHE A 17 -18.77 27.53 16.15
CA PHE A 17 -17.83 27.54 15.02
C PHE A 17 -18.55 27.51 13.67
N GLY A 18 -17.97 28.18 12.67
CA GLY A 18 -18.40 28.04 11.28
C GLY A 18 -18.18 26.62 10.74
N ASP A 19 -18.91 26.27 9.68
CA ASP A 19 -18.95 24.89 9.15
C ASP A 19 -17.58 24.35 8.75
N THR A 20 -16.72 25.18 8.16
CA THR A 20 -15.35 24.80 7.80
C THR A 20 -14.57 24.32 9.02
N ARG A 21 -14.62 25.05 10.13
CA ARG A 21 -13.91 24.69 11.38
C ARG A 21 -14.43 23.39 11.98
N LYS A 22 -15.76 23.20 11.98
CA LYS A 22 -16.39 21.94 12.41
C LYS A 22 -15.94 20.77 11.53
N GLN A 23 -15.89 20.96 10.21
CA GLN A 23 -15.45 19.94 9.26
C GLN A 23 -13.98 19.53 9.48
N GLU A 24 -13.10 20.50 9.72
CA GLU A 24 -11.69 20.23 10.03
C GLU A 24 -11.52 19.41 11.31
N ILE A 25 -12.26 19.75 12.37
CA ILE A 25 -12.26 18.99 13.63
C ILE A 25 -12.77 17.56 13.38
N VAL A 26 -13.91 17.40 12.71
CA VAL A 26 -14.47 16.07 12.37
C VAL A 26 -13.45 15.23 11.61
N ARG A 27 -12.79 15.82 10.60
CA ARG A 27 -11.81 15.10 9.79
C ARG A 27 -10.61 14.66 10.62
N LEU A 28 -10.01 15.57 11.40
CA LEU A 28 -8.84 15.25 12.21
C LEU A 28 -9.15 14.20 13.27
N VAL A 29 -10.26 14.34 14.00
CA VAL A 29 -10.68 13.36 15.02
C VAL A 29 -10.94 11.99 14.39
N TYR A 30 -11.58 11.93 13.22
CA TYR A 30 -11.79 10.68 12.50
C TYR A 30 -10.46 10.02 12.10
N GLU A 31 -9.54 10.78 11.51
CA GLU A 31 -8.25 10.26 11.06
C GLU A 31 -7.35 9.80 12.22
N ILE A 32 -7.33 10.55 13.34
CA ILE A 32 -6.61 10.16 14.57
C ILE A 32 -7.20 8.87 15.13
N GLY A 33 -8.53 8.77 15.27
CA GLY A 33 -9.18 7.57 15.76
C GLY A 33 -8.89 6.33 14.90
N LYS A 34 -8.78 6.51 13.58
CA LYS A 34 -8.35 5.44 12.66
C LYS A 34 -6.88 5.06 12.85
N LYS A 35 -5.98 6.04 12.96
CA LYS A 35 -4.53 5.83 13.16
C LYS A 35 -4.26 5.10 14.48
N GLU A 36 -4.89 5.54 15.57
CA GLU A 36 -4.67 5.03 16.93
C GLU A 36 -5.56 3.83 17.29
N LYS A 37 -6.53 3.48 16.43
CA LYS A 37 -7.54 2.43 16.69
C LYS A 37 -8.36 2.71 17.96
N THR A 38 -8.70 3.98 18.20
CA THR A 38 -9.39 4.45 19.41
C THR A 38 -10.75 5.08 19.07
N ASN A 39 -11.68 5.07 20.02
CA ASN A 39 -12.98 5.72 19.90
C ASN A 39 -12.82 7.25 19.88
N PHE A 40 -13.50 7.92 18.95
CA PHE A 40 -13.50 9.37 18.83
C PHE A 40 -13.95 10.10 20.11
N GLN A 41 -14.80 9.48 20.95
CA GLN A 41 -15.26 10.06 22.21
C GLN A 41 -14.09 10.35 23.17
N ILE A 42 -13.07 9.49 23.19
CA ILE A 42 -11.87 9.69 24.01
C ILE A 42 -11.11 10.93 23.52
N ILE A 43 -10.89 11.01 22.21
CA ILE A 43 -10.22 12.14 21.55
C ILE A 43 -10.99 13.44 21.81
N LEU A 44 -12.33 13.42 21.72
CA LEU A 44 -13.18 14.60 21.95
C LEU A 44 -13.26 15.03 23.42
N LYS A 45 -13.09 14.10 24.36
CA LYS A 45 -13.00 14.39 25.79
C LYS A 45 -11.70 15.14 26.10
N GLU A 46 -10.58 14.63 25.59
CA GLU A 46 -9.28 15.28 25.70
C GLU A 46 -9.28 16.65 25.01
N LEU A 47 -9.86 16.73 23.80
CA LEU A 47 -9.97 17.97 23.03
C LEU A 47 -10.70 19.06 23.82
N SER A 48 -11.77 18.74 24.55
CA SER A 48 -12.45 19.73 25.39
C SER A 48 -11.69 20.19 26.61
N ALA A 49 -10.68 19.45 27.05
CA ALA A 49 -9.80 19.88 28.14
C ALA A 49 -8.69 20.83 27.64
N VAL A 50 -8.48 20.95 26.33
CA VAL A 50 -7.40 21.77 25.74
C VAL A 50 -7.76 23.26 25.74
N SER A 51 -8.85 23.64 25.06
CA SER A 51 -9.24 25.05 24.86
C SER A 51 -10.66 25.14 24.28
N THR A 52 -11.24 26.33 24.26
CA THR A 52 -12.46 26.65 23.50
C THR A 52 -12.15 27.39 22.19
N LYS A 53 -10.89 27.79 21.96
CA LYS A 53 -10.46 28.50 20.75
C LYS A 53 -10.10 27.50 19.66
N TYR A 54 -10.59 27.76 18.45
CA TYR A 54 -10.36 26.90 17.30
C TYR A 54 -8.87 26.63 17.01
N ASP A 55 -8.03 27.66 17.07
CA ASP A 55 -6.62 27.54 16.68
C ASP A 55 -5.85 26.59 17.63
N ASP A 56 -6.16 26.63 18.92
CA ASP A 56 -5.57 25.75 19.93
C ASP A 56 -6.01 24.30 19.69
N LEU A 57 -7.32 24.11 19.45
CA LEU A 57 -7.90 22.80 19.15
C LEU A 57 -7.31 22.19 17.86
N LYS A 58 -7.20 23.00 16.80
CA LYS A 58 -6.61 22.57 15.52
C LYS A 58 -5.14 22.22 15.71
N SER A 59 -4.38 23.02 16.45
CA SER A 59 -2.95 22.77 16.70
C SER A 59 -2.74 21.46 17.46
N PHE A 60 -3.52 21.21 18.52
CA PHE A 60 -3.50 19.96 19.27
C PHE A 60 -3.79 18.74 18.38
N LEU A 61 -4.85 18.82 17.56
CA LEU A 61 -5.24 17.73 16.65
C LEU A 61 -4.19 17.48 15.56
N ILE A 62 -3.60 18.52 14.98
CA ILE A 62 -2.54 18.39 13.97
C ILE A 62 -1.29 17.75 14.56
N GLN A 63 -0.85 18.18 15.75
CA GLN A 63 0.32 17.60 16.43
C GLN A 63 0.12 16.13 16.74
N ARG A 64 -1.06 15.73 17.26
CA ARG A 64 -1.38 14.32 17.51
C ARG A 64 -1.43 13.49 16.22
N ARG A 65 -2.00 14.07 15.16
CA ARG A 65 -2.10 13.40 13.85
C ARG A 65 -0.73 13.21 13.19
N PHE A 66 0.15 14.22 13.28
CA PHE A 66 1.45 14.33 12.61
C PHE A 66 2.57 14.77 13.59
N PRO A 67 2.98 13.93 14.55
CA PRO A 67 3.92 14.33 15.61
C PRO A 67 5.26 14.86 15.05
N GLU A 68 5.91 14.09 14.18
CA GLU A 68 7.21 14.46 13.60
C GLU A 68 7.13 15.68 12.65
N SER A 69 6.13 15.73 11.77
CA SER A 69 6.00 16.80 10.76
C SER A 69 5.48 18.12 11.33
N SER A 70 4.93 18.12 12.54
CA SER A 70 4.41 19.33 13.20
C SER A 70 5.52 20.22 13.81
N LEU A 71 6.70 19.65 14.09
CA LEU A 71 7.81 20.31 14.79
C LEU A 71 8.50 21.38 13.93
N ASN A 72 8.58 21.19 12.61
CA ASN A 72 9.28 22.10 11.68
C ASN A 72 8.32 22.88 10.76
N SER A 73 7.02 22.87 11.04
CA SER A 73 6.06 23.55 10.18
C SER A 73 6.08 25.06 10.44
N HIS A 74 6.61 25.84 9.48
CA HIS A 74 6.02 27.14 9.20
C HIS A 74 4.51 26.91 9.15
N ARG A 75 3.74 27.59 10.01
CA ARG A 75 2.30 27.36 10.25
C ARG A 75 1.50 27.42 8.95
N ASN A 76 1.52 26.33 8.20
CA ASN A 76 0.82 26.19 6.95
C ASN A 76 -0.64 25.95 7.34
N LYS A 77 -1.38 27.06 7.44
CA LYS A 77 -2.80 27.11 7.80
C LYS A 77 -3.68 26.64 6.64
N PHE A 78 -3.31 25.56 5.97
CA PHE A 78 -4.16 25.04 4.92
C PHE A 78 -5.46 24.51 5.55
N PRO A 79 -6.62 24.84 4.98
CA PRO A 79 -7.89 24.24 5.37
C PRO A 79 -7.89 22.78 4.93
N LEU A 80 -8.34 21.88 5.81
CA LEU A 80 -8.54 20.48 5.45
C LEU A 80 -9.88 20.34 4.72
N GLY A 81 -9.87 19.70 3.55
CA GLY A 81 -11.09 19.46 2.78
C GLY A 81 -12.10 18.58 3.53
N LYS A 82 -13.39 18.76 3.22
CA LYS A 82 -14.49 17.97 3.79
C LYS A 82 -14.23 16.47 3.62
N LEU A 83 -14.37 15.72 4.71
CA LEU A 83 -14.42 14.26 4.66
C LEU A 83 -15.86 13.85 4.33
N ASP A 84 -16.08 13.26 3.15
CA ASP A 84 -17.37 12.71 2.76
C ASP A 84 -17.28 11.18 2.69
N LEU A 85 -18.01 10.51 3.59
CA LEU A 85 -18.04 9.06 3.67
C LEU A 85 -19.46 8.61 3.34
N ASN A 86 -19.63 7.98 2.18
CA ASN A 86 -20.87 7.28 1.86
C ASN A 86 -20.74 5.83 2.36
N PRO A 87 -21.59 5.37 3.31
CA PRO A 87 -21.60 3.98 3.75
C PRO A 87 -21.81 2.96 2.61
N GLN A 88 -22.47 3.36 1.53
CA GLN A 88 -22.63 2.53 0.32
C GLN A 88 -21.30 2.29 -0.41
N ASN A 89 -20.34 3.23 -0.28
CA ASN A 89 -19.00 3.10 -0.85
C ASN A 89 -18.05 2.33 0.07
N LYS A 90 -18.55 1.71 1.15
CA LYS A 90 -17.72 0.90 2.04
C LYS A 90 -17.26 -0.34 1.28
N VAL A 91 -15.97 -0.37 0.93
CA VAL A 91 -15.33 -1.54 0.35
C VAL A 91 -15.39 -2.68 1.38
N VAL A 92 -16.06 -3.77 1.01
CA VAL A 92 -15.92 -5.05 1.69
C VAL A 92 -14.59 -5.64 1.23
N LEU A 93 -13.60 -5.64 2.11
CA LEU A 93 -12.33 -6.29 1.83
C LEU A 93 -12.55 -7.80 1.84
N HIS A 94 -12.80 -8.38 0.66
CA HIS A 94 -12.68 -9.81 0.48
C HIS A 94 -11.20 -10.15 0.54
N SER A 95 -10.75 -10.85 1.58
CA SER A 95 -9.41 -11.42 1.57
C SER A 95 -9.39 -12.53 0.53
N THR A 96 -9.00 -12.24 -0.71
CA THR A 96 -8.57 -13.28 -1.63
C THR A 96 -7.31 -13.88 -1.06
N LYS A 97 -7.44 -15.02 -0.36
CA LYS A 97 -6.29 -15.83 0.02
C LYS A 97 -5.72 -16.42 -1.27
N ILE A 98 -4.63 -15.86 -1.74
CA ILE A 98 -3.87 -16.42 -2.86
C ILE A 98 -3.23 -17.72 -2.38
N SER A 99 -3.35 -18.77 -3.18
CA SER A 99 -2.71 -20.05 -2.92
C SER A 99 -2.22 -20.60 -4.26
N PRO A 100 -0.93 -20.40 -4.61
CA PRO A 100 -0.39 -20.95 -5.85
C PRO A 100 -0.47 -22.48 -5.84
N LYS A 101 -0.66 -23.08 -7.01
CA LYS A 101 -0.57 -24.54 -7.20
C LYS A 101 0.86 -24.97 -7.48
N ASN A 102 1.64 -24.10 -8.13
CA ASN A 102 3.01 -24.37 -8.56
C ASN A 102 3.94 -23.26 -8.09
N ILE A 103 5.11 -23.63 -7.58
CA ILE A 103 6.18 -22.72 -7.21
C ILE A 103 7.42 -23.17 -7.98
N TYR A 104 7.90 -22.34 -8.88
CA TYR A 104 9.14 -22.57 -9.62
C TYR A 104 10.24 -21.76 -8.96
N ILE A 105 11.37 -22.40 -8.68
CA ILE A 105 12.49 -21.77 -7.98
C ILE A 105 13.72 -21.91 -8.85
N GLU A 106 14.43 -20.82 -9.11
CA GLU A 106 15.71 -20.89 -9.81
C GLU A 106 16.76 -21.59 -8.95
N GLU A 107 17.62 -22.41 -9.56
CA GLU A 107 18.68 -23.14 -8.84
C GLU A 107 19.57 -22.18 -8.02
N ALA A 108 19.84 -20.98 -8.53
CA ALA A 108 20.67 -19.97 -7.88
C ALA A 108 20.11 -19.48 -6.52
N VAL A 109 18.78 -19.44 -6.36
CA VAL A 109 18.12 -18.94 -5.13
C VAL A 109 17.41 -20.05 -4.36
N LYS A 110 17.67 -21.32 -4.68
CA LYS A 110 17.05 -22.47 -4.03
C LYS A 110 17.21 -22.47 -2.50
N GLN A 111 18.35 -21.97 -2.01
CA GLN A 111 18.67 -21.91 -0.58
C GLN A 111 18.34 -20.59 0.11
N ALA A 112 17.84 -19.60 -0.65
CA ALA A 112 17.52 -18.28 -0.14
C ALA A 112 16.43 -18.32 0.94
N SER A 113 16.46 -17.33 1.83
CA SER A 113 15.52 -17.20 2.95
C SER A 113 14.07 -17.12 2.46
N LEU A 114 13.84 -16.34 1.40
CA LEU A 114 12.53 -16.17 0.77
C LEU A 114 11.99 -17.48 0.18
N SER A 115 12.84 -18.25 -0.52
CA SER A 115 12.49 -19.54 -1.11
C SER A 115 11.99 -20.52 -0.04
N LYS A 116 12.74 -20.67 1.04
CA LYS A 116 12.37 -21.53 2.18
C LYS A 116 11.07 -21.08 2.85
N ARG A 117 10.91 -19.76 3.02
CA ARG A 117 9.70 -19.17 3.63
C ARG A 117 8.46 -19.44 2.77
N ILE A 118 8.55 -19.23 1.46
CA ILE A 118 7.45 -19.43 0.52
C ILE A 118 7.05 -20.91 0.44
N GLN A 119 8.01 -21.82 0.37
CA GLN A 119 7.75 -23.27 0.43
C GLN A 119 7.02 -23.66 1.72
N LYS A 120 7.43 -23.12 2.87
CA LYS A 120 6.78 -23.37 4.17
C LYS A 120 5.36 -22.77 4.23
N MET A 121 5.17 -21.57 3.69
CA MET A 121 3.86 -20.90 3.66
C MET A 121 2.85 -21.63 2.77
N PHE A 122 3.32 -22.20 1.66
CA PHE A 122 2.50 -22.88 0.67
C PHE A 122 2.89 -24.36 0.54
N SER A 123 2.84 -25.09 1.67
CA SER A 123 3.26 -26.50 1.74
C SER A 123 2.47 -27.47 0.84
N ARG A 124 1.31 -27.05 0.31
CA ARG A 124 0.49 -27.82 -0.64
C ARG A 124 0.85 -27.57 -2.10
N ALA A 125 1.62 -26.53 -2.40
CA ALA A 125 2.00 -26.19 -3.75
C ALA A 125 3.13 -27.10 -4.25
N GLN A 126 3.09 -27.48 -5.52
CA GLN A 126 4.15 -28.26 -6.14
C GLN A 126 5.38 -27.37 -6.38
N CYS A 127 6.47 -27.67 -5.69
CA CYS A 127 7.73 -26.96 -5.87
C CYS A 127 8.57 -27.64 -6.96
N ARG A 128 9.03 -26.87 -7.95
CA ARG A 128 9.90 -27.34 -9.04
C ARG A 128 11.11 -26.43 -9.13
N THR A 129 12.27 -27.01 -9.45
CA THR A 129 13.46 -26.21 -9.70
C THR A 129 13.62 -25.97 -11.19
N ILE A 130 14.00 -24.76 -11.56
CA ILE A 130 14.22 -24.34 -12.95
C ILE A 130 15.62 -23.72 -13.07
N SER A 131 16.18 -23.70 -14.28
CA SER A 131 17.45 -23.04 -14.55
C SER A 131 17.32 -21.52 -14.40
N THR A 132 16.46 -20.90 -15.23
CA THR A 132 16.10 -19.48 -15.14
C THR A 132 14.66 -19.24 -15.56
N TYR A 133 14.03 -18.20 -15.01
CA TYR A 133 12.70 -17.73 -15.41
C TYR A 133 12.65 -17.31 -16.88
N LYS A 134 13.72 -16.66 -17.37
CA LYS A 134 13.83 -16.25 -18.78
C LYS A 134 13.80 -17.44 -19.72
N GLU A 135 14.48 -18.53 -19.40
CA GLU A 135 14.43 -19.77 -20.19
C GLU A 135 13.07 -20.44 -20.11
N PHE A 136 12.46 -20.49 -18.92
CA PHE A 136 11.11 -21.03 -18.74
C PHE A 136 10.11 -20.32 -19.67
N VAL A 137 10.08 -18.99 -19.63
CA VAL A 137 9.17 -18.19 -20.46
C VAL A 137 9.49 -18.34 -21.95
N LYS A 138 10.76 -18.40 -22.35
CA LYS A 138 11.14 -18.64 -23.76
C LYS A 138 10.74 -20.02 -24.27
N SER A 139 10.74 -21.02 -23.39
CA SER A 139 10.38 -22.41 -23.75
C SER A 139 8.88 -22.64 -23.85
N SER A 140 8.07 -21.69 -23.39
CA SER A 140 6.61 -21.74 -23.43
C SER A 140 6.06 -20.67 -24.37
N ASP A 141 5.19 -21.05 -25.31
CA ASP A 141 4.38 -20.06 -26.02
C ASP A 141 3.40 -19.44 -25.03
N TYR A 142 3.61 -18.18 -24.64
CA TYR A 142 2.72 -17.47 -23.73
C TYR A 142 1.35 -17.24 -24.38
N GLN A 143 0.30 -17.75 -23.75
CA GLN A 143 -1.08 -17.62 -24.21
C GLN A 143 -1.96 -16.90 -23.19
N LEU A 144 -3.14 -16.46 -23.64
CA LEU A 144 -4.14 -15.82 -22.77
C LEU A 144 -4.55 -16.71 -21.59
N LYS A 145 -4.51 -18.04 -21.78
CA LYS A 145 -4.77 -19.00 -20.71
C LYS A 145 -3.75 -18.86 -19.57
N ASP A 146 -2.48 -18.70 -19.88
CA ASP A 146 -1.41 -18.56 -18.88
C ASP A 146 -1.58 -17.28 -18.05
N TYR A 147 -2.04 -16.20 -18.70
CA TYR A 147 -2.41 -14.98 -17.98
C TYR A 147 -3.58 -15.20 -17.01
N ASN A 148 -4.62 -15.91 -17.43
CA ASN A 148 -5.77 -16.20 -16.56
C ASN A 148 -5.37 -17.14 -15.41
N ASP A 149 -4.47 -18.09 -15.65
CA ASP A 149 -3.97 -19.03 -14.67
C ASP A 149 -2.80 -18.49 -13.82
N ARG A 150 -2.34 -17.25 -14.05
CA ARG A 150 -1.14 -16.66 -13.41
C ARG A 150 -1.10 -16.77 -11.89
N LEU A 151 -2.25 -16.70 -11.21
CA LEU A 151 -2.32 -16.80 -9.75
C LEU A 151 -1.98 -18.20 -9.22
N ASN A 152 -2.00 -19.22 -10.09
CA ASN A 152 -1.59 -20.58 -9.76
C ASN A 152 -0.07 -20.77 -9.79
N HIS A 153 0.71 -19.81 -10.30
CA HIS A 153 2.14 -19.97 -10.54
C HIS A 153 2.94 -18.85 -9.87
N PHE A 154 3.83 -19.23 -8.95
CA PHE A 154 4.81 -18.32 -8.36
C PHE A 154 6.19 -18.69 -8.90
N PHE A 155 6.99 -17.68 -9.24
CA PHE A 155 8.37 -17.82 -9.72
C PHE A 155 9.30 -17.13 -8.73
N ILE A 156 10.23 -17.88 -8.17
CA ILE A 156 11.24 -17.39 -7.23
C ILE A 156 12.55 -17.32 -7.98
N THR A 157 13.04 -16.11 -8.22
CA THR A 157 14.11 -15.84 -9.19
C THR A 157 15.31 -15.21 -8.54
N HIS A 158 16.46 -15.31 -9.21
CA HIS A 158 17.64 -14.52 -8.93
C HIS A 158 17.65 -13.33 -9.90
N GLU A 159 17.37 -12.13 -9.40
CA GLU A 159 17.48 -10.92 -10.21
C GLU A 159 18.96 -10.58 -10.43
N LYS A 160 19.33 -10.08 -11.61
CA LYS A 160 20.73 -9.79 -11.93
C LYS A 160 20.86 -8.32 -12.33
N TYR A 161 21.31 -7.49 -11.39
CA TYR A 161 21.70 -6.09 -11.60
C TYR A 161 20.59 -5.16 -12.11
N ASP A 162 19.32 -5.52 -11.89
CA ASP A 162 18.17 -4.80 -12.48
C ASP A 162 17.13 -4.37 -11.43
N PHE A 163 17.57 -4.32 -10.16
CA PHE A 163 16.74 -3.88 -9.06
C PHE A 163 16.38 -2.40 -9.17
N PHE A 164 17.30 -1.56 -9.67
CA PHE A 164 17.14 -0.12 -9.71
C PHE A 164 17.05 0.40 -11.15
N LYS A 165 15.82 0.63 -11.62
CA LYS A 165 15.56 1.19 -12.96
C LYS A 165 15.19 2.65 -12.87
N THR A 166 15.59 3.45 -13.85
CA THR A 166 14.96 4.76 -14.06
C THR A 166 13.47 4.55 -14.37
N CYS A 167 12.61 5.37 -13.77
CA CYS A 167 11.18 5.35 -14.07
C CYS A 167 10.99 5.67 -15.56
N PRO A 168 10.31 4.79 -16.34
CA PRO A 168 10.14 5.01 -17.77
C PRO A 168 9.24 6.20 -18.09
N CYS A 169 8.55 6.75 -17.09
CA CYS A 169 7.52 7.77 -17.21
C CYS A 169 6.41 7.38 -18.21
N SER A 170 5.33 8.15 -18.25
CA SER A 170 4.36 7.97 -19.32
C SER A 170 4.94 8.48 -20.65
N PRO A 171 4.59 7.87 -21.80
CA PRO A 171 5.02 8.37 -23.10
C PRO A 171 4.68 9.86 -23.25
N HIS A 172 5.62 10.64 -23.78
CA HIS A 172 5.52 12.10 -23.95
C HIS A 172 5.49 12.94 -22.66
N SER A 173 5.86 12.36 -21.52
CA SER A 173 6.05 13.11 -20.27
C SER A 173 7.52 13.51 -20.06
N VAL A 174 7.74 14.63 -19.36
CA VAL A 174 9.06 14.99 -18.83
C VAL A 174 9.45 13.96 -17.77
N SER A 175 10.72 13.52 -17.80
CA SER A 175 11.25 12.57 -16.82
C SER A 175 11.08 13.12 -15.40
N CYS A 176 10.50 12.31 -14.51
CA CYS A 176 10.40 12.67 -13.09
C CYS A 176 11.73 12.53 -12.34
N GLY A 177 12.75 11.91 -12.96
CA GLY A 177 14.03 11.63 -12.32
C GLY A 177 13.96 10.59 -11.20
N TYR A 178 12.84 9.88 -11.06
CA TYR A 178 12.69 8.83 -10.06
C TYR A 178 13.19 7.49 -10.56
N HIS A 179 13.48 6.63 -9.60
CA HIS A 179 13.87 5.25 -9.82
C HIS A 179 12.83 4.29 -9.24
N ILE A 180 12.71 3.13 -9.86
CA ILE A 180 11.83 2.04 -9.47
C ILE A 180 12.71 0.94 -8.89
N VAL A 181 12.31 0.45 -7.72
CA VAL A 181 12.90 -0.74 -7.10
C VAL A 181 12.05 -1.97 -7.43
N ASN A 182 12.57 -2.88 -8.24
CA ASN A 182 11.86 -4.10 -8.64
C ASN A 182 12.04 -5.22 -7.60
N LEU A 183 11.15 -5.27 -6.60
CA LEU A 183 11.13 -6.34 -5.59
C LEU A 183 10.20 -7.50 -5.93
N GLY A 184 9.52 -7.43 -7.08
CA GLY A 184 8.59 -8.44 -7.56
C GLY A 184 7.71 -7.90 -8.67
N SER A 185 7.07 -8.80 -9.42
CA SER A 185 6.15 -8.46 -10.49
C SER A 185 4.91 -9.36 -10.48
N GLY A 186 3.76 -8.77 -10.83
CA GLY A 186 2.45 -9.44 -10.79
C GLY A 186 1.53 -8.86 -9.72
N CYS A 187 0.25 -9.25 -9.78
CA CYS A 187 -0.77 -8.79 -8.85
C CYS A 187 -1.80 -9.90 -8.60
N ALA A 188 -2.23 -9.99 -7.34
CA ALA A 188 -3.22 -10.94 -6.85
C ALA A 188 -4.67 -10.61 -7.25
N TYR A 189 -4.89 -9.38 -7.73
CA TYR A 189 -6.20 -8.81 -7.93
C TYR A 189 -6.55 -8.75 -9.42
N GLU A 190 -7.84 -8.83 -9.70
CA GLU A 190 -8.41 -8.72 -11.04
C GLU A 190 -9.23 -7.43 -11.15
N CYS A 191 -8.55 -6.30 -10.96
CA CYS A 191 -9.23 -5.01 -11.02
C CYS A 191 -9.68 -4.73 -12.47
N THR A 192 -10.94 -4.33 -12.66
CA THR A 192 -11.48 -3.93 -13.98
C THR A 192 -10.75 -2.72 -14.59
N TYR A 193 -10.08 -1.93 -13.75
CA TYR A 193 -9.29 -0.76 -14.12
C TYR A 193 -7.77 -1.02 -14.08
N CYS A 194 -7.34 -2.28 -13.96
CA CYS A 194 -5.91 -2.60 -13.85
C CYS A 194 -5.18 -2.27 -15.16
N TYR A 195 -4.17 -1.40 -15.09
CA TYR A 195 -3.31 -1.09 -16.23
C TYR A 195 -2.11 -2.04 -16.36
N LEU A 196 -1.72 -2.70 -15.26
CA LEU A 196 -0.58 -3.62 -15.22
C LEU A 196 -0.60 -4.72 -16.30
N PRO A 197 -1.76 -5.29 -16.72
CA PRO A 197 -1.79 -6.32 -17.74
C PRO A 197 -1.24 -5.85 -19.09
N ALA A 198 -1.29 -4.54 -19.38
CA ALA A 198 -0.70 -4.00 -20.60
C ALA A 198 0.84 -3.97 -20.57
N TYR A 199 1.45 -4.07 -19.39
CA TYR A 199 2.90 -4.00 -19.19
C TYR A 199 3.52 -5.34 -18.74
N LEU A 200 2.73 -6.21 -18.10
CA LEU A 200 3.20 -7.47 -17.53
C LEU A 200 2.70 -8.68 -18.34
N ASN A 201 3.57 -9.22 -19.17
CA ASN A 201 3.37 -10.50 -19.86
C ASN A 201 4.08 -11.62 -19.09
N SER A 202 3.59 -11.93 -17.88
CA SER A 202 4.15 -12.99 -17.05
C SER A 202 3.12 -14.10 -16.82
N PRO A 203 3.48 -15.39 -16.96
CA PRO A 203 2.60 -16.52 -16.65
C PRO A 203 2.40 -16.73 -15.13
N GLY A 204 2.91 -15.84 -14.29
CA GLY A 204 2.74 -15.92 -12.84
C GLY A 204 3.27 -14.71 -12.07
N ILE A 205 3.22 -14.79 -10.74
CA ILE A 205 3.81 -13.79 -9.85
C ILE A 205 5.30 -14.10 -9.69
N VAL A 206 6.17 -13.12 -9.97
CA VAL A 206 7.63 -13.27 -9.92
C VAL A 206 8.16 -12.54 -8.70
N LEU A 207 9.01 -13.22 -7.93
CA LEU A 207 9.56 -12.74 -6.66
C LEU A 207 11.07 -12.99 -6.64
N PRO A 208 11.89 -11.95 -6.83
CA PRO A 208 13.33 -12.00 -6.60
C PRO A 208 13.64 -12.40 -5.14
N ALA A 209 14.54 -13.37 -4.96
CA ALA A 209 14.91 -13.91 -3.65
C ALA A 209 16.33 -13.54 -3.19
N ASN A 210 16.95 -12.60 -3.89
CA ASN A 210 18.29 -12.07 -3.62
C ASN A 210 18.23 -10.55 -3.34
N ILE A 211 17.33 -10.15 -2.43
CA ILE A 211 17.19 -8.72 -2.06
C ILE A 211 18.43 -8.21 -1.31
N GLU A 212 19.22 -9.12 -0.74
CA GLU A 212 20.49 -8.82 -0.09
C GLU A 212 21.48 -8.20 -1.09
N ASP A 213 21.56 -8.72 -2.32
CA ASP A 213 22.39 -8.17 -3.41
C ASP A 213 22.06 -6.71 -3.71
N PHE A 214 20.78 -6.32 -3.59
CA PHE A 214 20.37 -4.92 -3.75
C PHE A 214 21.00 -4.02 -2.68
N PHE A 215 21.07 -4.45 -1.43
CA PHE A 215 21.66 -3.61 -0.37
C PHE A 215 23.18 -3.48 -0.54
N ASP A 216 23.84 -4.54 -1.02
CA ASP A 216 25.28 -4.52 -1.27
C ASP A 216 25.67 -3.49 -2.35
N GLU A 217 24.81 -3.26 -3.36
CA GLU A 217 25.05 -2.23 -4.38
C GLU A 217 24.97 -0.78 -3.86
N PHE A 218 24.21 -0.52 -2.78
CA PHE A 218 23.99 0.84 -2.25
C PHE A 218 24.93 1.23 -1.11
N ILE A 219 25.68 0.28 -0.54
CA ILE A 219 26.59 0.51 0.59
C ILE A 219 28.00 0.94 0.13
N HIS A 220 28.25 0.99 -1.18
CA HIS A 220 29.48 1.53 -1.79
C HIS A 220 29.33 2.98 -2.26
#